data_AF-A0A6B2VJZ2-F1
#
_entry.id   AF-A0A6B2VJZ2-F1
#
_cell.length_a   1.000
_cell.length_b   1.000
_cell.length_c   1.000
_cell.angle_alpha   90.00
_cell.angle_beta   90.00
_cell.angle_gamma   90.00
#
_symmetry.space_group_name_H-M   'P 1'
#
loop_
_entity.id
_entity.type
_entity.pdbx_description
1 polymer ?
#
loop_
_entity_poly.entity_id
_entity_poly.type
_entity_poly.pdbx_seq_one_letter_code
_entity_poly.pdbx_strand_id
1 'polypeptide(L)'
;GRPFSPSSAVLAASRIATGLHGATVTTRSPRLDAEPCSVGVVRAGDRPNAAPTEAEVQIDVRLTTADDTSAVLERVRALARRAAPENDCRLEVLKLVPATGGGADHAWGQEVARCLPDGEARVVGSPGPSDARYYRALGIPTVLCGPGDPAVAHRPGERVAVTALHSAARAYAHLFRTYGSRR
;
A
#
# COMPACT_ATOMS: atom_id res chain seq x y z
N GLY A 1 14.84 36.58 -20.83
CA GLY A 1 13.77 35.56 -20.95
C GLY A 1 12.53 36.06 -20.25
N ARG A 2 11.33 35.74 -20.74
CA ARG A 2 10.08 36.14 -20.06
C ARG A 2 9.98 35.36 -18.73
N PRO A 3 9.96 36.02 -17.57
CA PRO A 3 9.92 35.33 -16.27
C PRO A 3 8.59 34.63 -16.00
N PHE A 4 7.53 35.01 -16.73
CA PHE A 4 6.20 34.41 -16.64
C PHE A 4 5.95 33.53 -17.87
N SER A 5 5.80 32.22 -17.64
CA SER A 5 5.31 31.28 -18.65
C SER A 5 4.18 30.44 -18.05
N PRO A 6 3.03 30.32 -18.73
CA PRO A 6 1.95 29.46 -18.27
C PRO A 6 2.35 27.96 -18.27
N SER A 7 3.37 27.60 -19.05
CA SER A 7 4.01 26.27 -19.07
C SER A 7 5.05 26.03 -17.96
N SER A 8 5.14 26.89 -16.93
CA SER A 8 6.12 26.75 -15.84
C SER A 8 6.04 25.37 -15.16
N ALA A 9 7.15 24.62 -15.19
CA ALA A 9 7.20 23.27 -14.63
C ALA A 9 6.97 23.24 -13.11
N VAL A 10 7.38 24.30 -12.39
CA VAL A 10 7.11 24.46 -10.96
C VAL A 10 5.61 24.53 -10.69
N LEU A 11 4.89 25.36 -11.45
CA LEU A 11 3.45 25.53 -11.25
C LEU A 11 2.70 24.26 -11.65
N ALA A 12 3.16 23.56 -12.70
CA ALA A 12 2.61 22.27 -13.09
C ALA A 12 2.79 21.23 -11.97
N ALA A 13 4.01 21.07 -11.44
CA ALA A 13 4.28 20.13 -10.36
C ALA A 13 3.49 20.46 -9.09
N SER A 14 3.33 21.73 -8.75
CA SER A 14 2.48 22.15 -7.63
C SER A 14 1.04 21.72 -7.83
N ARG A 15 0.43 21.99 -9.00
CA ARG A 15 -0.95 21.58 -9.30
C ARG A 15 -1.11 20.06 -9.31
N ILE A 16 -0.18 19.33 -9.92
CA ILE A 16 -0.18 17.86 -9.96
C ILE A 16 -0.07 17.29 -8.54
N ALA A 17 0.88 17.79 -7.74
CA ALA A 17 1.04 17.36 -6.36
C ALA A 17 -0.23 17.60 -5.54
N THR A 18 -0.82 18.79 -5.61
CA THR A 18 -2.07 19.09 -4.90
C THR A 18 -3.25 18.23 -5.41
N GLY A 19 -3.34 17.98 -6.72
CA GLY A 19 -4.40 17.15 -7.29
C GLY A 19 -4.28 15.66 -7.00
N LEU A 20 -3.06 15.16 -6.75
CA LEU A 20 -2.79 13.75 -6.46
C LEU A 20 -2.78 13.47 -4.95
N HIS A 21 -2.29 14.39 -4.12
CA HIS A 21 -2.24 14.16 -2.68
C HIS A 21 -3.67 14.07 -2.11
N GLY A 22 -4.00 12.93 -1.50
CA GLY A 22 -5.37 12.68 -1.01
C GLY A 22 -6.31 12.06 -2.04
N ALA A 23 -5.90 11.92 -3.30
CA ALA A 23 -6.77 11.37 -4.34
C ALA A 23 -6.92 9.84 -4.22
N THR A 24 -8.16 9.36 -4.28
CA THR A 24 -8.44 7.92 -4.37
C THR A 24 -8.28 7.45 -5.80
N VAL A 25 -7.15 6.79 -6.09
CA VAL A 25 -6.84 6.22 -7.41
C VAL A 25 -6.97 4.70 -7.46
N THR A 26 -7.19 4.06 -6.31
CA THR A 26 -7.35 2.61 -6.15
C THR A 26 -8.81 2.21 -5.91
N THR A 27 -9.10 0.95 -6.15
CA THR A 27 -10.39 0.29 -5.91
C THR A 27 -10.44 -0.17 -4.45
N ARG A 28 -11.55 0.11 -3.77
CA ARG A 28 -11.77 -0.37 -2.39
C ARG A 28 -11.85 -1.89 -2.35
N SER A 29 -11.18 -2.51 -1.38
CA SER A 29 -11.30 -3.95 -1.10
C SER A 29 -12.25 -4.19 0.09
N PRO A 30 -12.99 -5.32 0.13
CA PRO A 30 -13.83 -5.66 1.29
C PRO A 30 -13.05 -5.81 2.60
N ARG A 31 -11.74 -6.11 2.53
CA ARG A 31 -10.90 -6.43 3.69
C ARG A 31 -9.88 -5.34 4.03
N LEU A 32 -9.73 -4.34 3.17
CA LEU A 32 -8.79 -3.24 3.35
C LEU A 32 -9.38 -1.99 2.70
N ASP A 33 -9.50 -0.92 3.47
CA ASP A 33 -9.89 0.36 2.90
C ASP A 33 -8.80 0.85 1.94
N ALA A 34 -9.22 1.52 0.86
CA ALA A 34 -8.30 2.15 -0.06
C ALA A 34 -7.58 3.30 0.65
N GLU A 35 -6.25 3.31 0.61
CA GLU A 35 -5.49 4.46 1.07
C GLU A 35 -5.41 5.52 -0.04
N PRO A 36 -5.54 6.81 0.31
CA PRO A 36 -5.36 7.87 -0.66
C PRO A 36 -3.93 7.91 -1.18
N CYS A 37 -3.75 8.36 -2.42
CA CYS A 37 -2.44 8.65 -2.98
C CYS A 37 -1.70 9.68 -2.12
N SER A 38 -0.43 9.40 -1.81
CA SER A 38 0.41 10.27 -1.00
C SER A 38 1.55 10.85 -1.84
N VAL A 39 1.67 12.17 -1.87
CA VAL A 39 2.83 12.85 -2.46
C VAL A 39 3.94 12.95 -1.42
N GLY A 40 5.08 12.33 -1.68
CA GLY A 40 6.23 12.33 -0.76
C GLY A 40 7.35 13.27 -1.19
N VAL A 41 7.47 13.57 -2.48
CA VAL A 41 8.58 14.38 -3.02
C VAL A 41 8.08 15.30 -4.13
N VAL A 42 8.52 16.56 -4.10
CA VAL A 42 8.38 17.53 -5.18
C VAL A 42 9.72 18.23 -5.38
N ARG A 43 10.25 18.25 -6.63
CA ARG A 43 11.49 18.95 -6.99
C ARG A 43 11.25 19.79 -8.24
N ALA A 44 11.66 21.06 -8.22
CA ALA A 44 11.55 21.93 -9.39
C ALA A 44 12.43 23.18 -9.23
N GLY A 45 13.17 23.54 -10.29
CA GLY A 45 13.94 24.77 -10.39
C GLY A 45 15.22 24.82 -9.55
N ASP A 46 16.23 25.51 -10.09
CA ASP A 46 17.54 25.66 -9.45
C ASP A 46 17.84 27.10 -9.04
N ARG A 47 17.21 28.07 -9.71
CA ARG A 47 17.48 29.52 -9.54
C ARG A 47 16.19 30.33 -9.65
N PRO A 48 15.99 31.37 -8.81
CA PRO A 48 14.75 32.14 -8.79
C PRO A 48 14.55 33.05 -10.01
N ASN A 49 15.64 33.41 -10.72
CA ASN A 49 15.60 34.27 -11.90
C ASN A 49 15.53 33.49 -13.23
N ALA A 50 15.31 32.18 -13.17
CA ALA A 50 15.16 31.31 -14.34
C ALA A 50 13.81 30.58 -14.26
N ALA A 51 13.06 30.53 -15.36
CA ALA A 51 11.83 29.76 -15.44
C ALA A 51 12.18 28.26 -15.55
N PRO A 52 11.82 27.40 -14.58
CA PRO A 52 12.18 25.99 -14.64
C PRO A 52 11.43 25.26 -15.76
N THR A 53 12.17 24.44 -16.49
CA THR A 53 11.66 23.65 -17.62
C THR A 53 11.24 22.25 -17.21
N GLU A 54 11.72 21.77 -16.07
CA GLU A 54 11.48 20.42 -15.56
C GLU A 54 11.11 20.44 -14.08
N ALA A 55 10.30 19.45 -13.69
CA ALA A 55 9.90 19.22 -12.32
C ALA A 55 9.55 17.73 -12.12
N GLU A 56 9.74 17.25 -10.91
CA GLU A 56 9.50 15.88 -10.50
C GLU A 56 8.50 15.86 -9.33
N VAL A 57 7.52 14.97 -9.41
CA VAL A 57 6.59 14.65 -8.31
C VAL A 57 6.63 13.14 -8.10
N GLN A 58 7.07 12.68 -6.92
CA GLN A 58 7.01 11.27 -6.57
C GLN A 58 5.83 11.01 -5.63
N ILE A 59 5.07 9.97 -5.96
CA ILE A 59 3.88 9.54 -5.22
C ILE A 59 4.01 8.10 -4.74
N ASP A 60 3.31 7.80 -3.65
CA ASP A 60 3.10 6.46 -3.12
C ASP A 60 1.61 6.10 -3.25
N VAL A 61 1.35 4.94 -3.86
CA VAL A 61 0.00 4.41 -4.06
C VAL A 61 -0.03 2.97 -3.54
N ARG A 62 -0.92 2.69 -2.58
CA ARG A 62 -1.09 1.37 -1.99
C ARG A 62 -2.16 0.59 -2.74
N LEU A 63 -1.72 -0.38 -3.53
CA LEU A 63 -2.62 -1.28 -4.27
C LEU A 63 -3.30 -2.29 -3.34
N THR A 64 -4.51 -2.67 -3.68
CA THR A 64 -5.27 -3.77 -3.09
C THR A 64 -5.37 -4.93 -4.08
N THR A 65 -5.83 -6.10 -3.64
CA THR A 65 -6.07 -7.24 -4.55
C THR A 65 -7.25 -7.03 -5.51
N ALA A 66 -8.01 -5.95 -5.35
CA ALA A 66 -9.10 -5.57 -6.26
C ALA A 66 -8.63 -4.61 -7.37
N ASP A 67 -7.38 -4.15 -7.32
CA ASP A 67 -6.82 -3.21 -8.28
C ASP A 67 -6.29 -3.91 -9.53
N ASP A 68 -6.66 -3.37 -10.69
CA ASP A 68 -5.85 -3.50 -11.89
C ASP A 68 -4.80 -2.38 -11.90
N THR A 69 -3.53 -2.76 -11.91
CA THR A 69 -2.41 -1.82 -11.90
C THR A 69 -2.48 -0.88 -13.12
N SER A 70 -2.90 -1.37 -14.29
CA SER A 70 -2.96 -0.54 -15.50
C SER A 70 -4.01 0.56 -15.38
N ALA A 71 -5.19 0.23 -14.84
CA ALA A 71 -6.26 1.18 -14.56
C ALA A 71 -5.86 2.23 -13.50
N VAL A 72 -5.13 1.83 -12.45
CA VAL A 72 -4.62 2.77 -11.44
C VAL A 72 -3.64 3.76 -12.07
N LEU A 73 -2.69 3.29 -12.88
CA LEU A 73 -1.74 4.16 -13.57
C LEU A 73 -2.45 5.13 -14.53
N GLU A 74 -3.47 4.69 -15.26
CA GLU A 74 -4.26 5.59 -16.12
C GLU A 74 -5.04 6.65 -15.33
N ARG A 75 -5.58 6.32 -14.16
CA ARG A 75 -6.22 7.32 -13.27
C ARG A 75 -5.21 8.38 -12.82
N VAL A 76 -4.00 7.98 -12.42
CA VAL A 76 -2.92 8.90 -12.06
C VAL A 76 -2.55 9.80 -13.26
N ARG A 77 -2.34 9.21 -14.45
CA ARG A 77 -2.05 9.98 -15.68
C ARG A 77 -3.16 10.96 -16.01
N ALA A 78 -4.42 10.56 -15.87
CA ALA A 78 -5.57 11.41 -16.13
C ALA A 78 -5.64 12.61 -15.16
N LEU A 79 -5.39 12.39 -13.87
CA LEU A 79 -5.34 13.47 -12.87
C LEU A 79 -4.20 14.45 -13.16
N ALA A 80 -3.00 13.94 -13.48
CA ALA A 80 -1.86 14.78 -13.83
C ALA A 80 -2.14 15.64 -15.09
N ARG A 81 -2.66 15.03 -16.16
CA ARG A 81 -3.05 15.73 -17.40
C ARG A 81 -4.10 16.80 -17.17
N ARG A 82 -5.08 16.54 -16.29
CA ARG A 82 -6.10 17.54 -15.92
C ARG A 82 -5.52 18.69 -15.10
N ALA A 83 -4.56 18.42 -14.21
CA ALA A 83 -3.95 19.43 -13.36
C ALA A 83 -2.94 20.33 -14.11
N ALA A 84 -2.32 19.84 -15.18
CA ALA A 84 -1.36 20.59 -15.98
C ALA A 84 -1.54 20.32 -17.51
N PRO A 85 -2.64 20.81 -18.12
CA PRO A 85 -2.96 20.50 -19.51
C PRO A 85 -1.98 21.10 -20.53
N GLU A 86 -1.21 22.12 -20.15
CA GLU A 86 -0.23 22.78 -21.02
C GLU A 86 1.18 22.16 -20.92
N ASN A 87 1.37 21.11 -20.11
CA ASN A 87 2.66 20.51 -19.83
C ASN A 87 2.70 19.04 -20.30
N ASP A 88 3.80 18.64 -20.94
CA ASP A 88 4.07 17.22 -21.16
C ASP A 88 4.32 16.55 -19.80
N CYS A 89 3.58 15.48 -19.51
CA CYS A 89 3.63 14.77 -18.25
C CYS A 89 3.96 13.31 -18.53
N ARG A 90 5.10 12.84 -18.03
CA ARG A 90 5.50 11.43 -18.11
C ARG A 90 5.34 10.77 -16.74
N LEU A 91 4.78 9.56 -16.73
CA LEU A 91 4.65 8.75 -15.53
C LEU A 91 5.59 7.54 -15.65
N GLU A 92 6.49 7.42 -14.69
CA GLU A 92 7.39 6.28 -14.54
C GLU A 92 7.05 5.51 -13.25
N VAL A 93 7.11 4.18 -13.31
CA VAL A 93 6.92 3.32 -12.14
C VAL A 93 8.29 3.02 -11.54
N LEU A 94 8.64 3.72 -10.47
CA LEU A 94 9.93 3.54 -9.77
C LEU A 94 10.00 2.18 -9.06
N LYS A 95 8.86 1.71 -8.53
CA LYS A 95 8.75 0.43 -7.83
C LYS A 95 7.32 -0.07 -7.89
N LEU A 96 7.16 -1.33 -8.30
CA LEU A 96 5.88 -2.04 -8.25
C LEU A 96 6.00 -3.21 -7.30
N VAL A 97 5.15 -3.24 -6.28
CA VAL A 97 4.97 -4.40 -5.40
C VAL A 97 3.52 -4.85 -5.55
N PRO A 98 3.26 -6.03 -6.15
CA PRO A 98 1.89 -6.53 -6.30
C PRO A 98 1.20 -6.68 -4.94
N ALA A 99 -0.07 -6.28 -4.89
CA ALA A 99 -0.93 -6.66 -3.77
C ALA A 99 -1.19 -8.17 -3.82
N THR A 100 -1.07 -8.84 -2.69
CA THR A 100 -1.29 -10.29 -2.60
C THR A 100 -2.32 -10.62 -1.52
N GLY A 101 -3.09 -11.67 -1.72
CA GLY A 101 -4.15 -12.09 -0.79
C GLY A 101 -4.55 -13.54 -0.98
N GLY A 102 -5.79 -13.88 -0.59
CA GLY A 102 -6.37 -15.22 -0.78
C GLY A 102 -5.91 -16.30 0.20
N GLY A 103 -4.81 -16.09 0.93
CA GLY A 103 -4.32 -17.09 1.91
C GLY A 103 -5.34 -17.44 3.00
N ALA A 104 -6.20 -16.49 3.38
CA ALA A 104 -7.27 -16.70 4.37
C ALA A 104 -8.48 -17.47 3.81
N ASP A 105 -8.67 -17.45 2.48
CA ASP A 105 -9.77 -18.15 1.78
C ASP A 105 -9.39 -19.60 1.47
N HIS A 106 -8.11 -19.94 1.56
CA HIS A 106 -7.61 -21.31 1.47
C HIS A 106 -7.94 -22.10 2.74
N ALA A 107 -8.03 -23.43 2.64
CA ALA A 107 -8.22 -24.34 3.78
C ALA A 107 -7.18 -24.11 4.91
N TRP A 108 -5.98 -23.66 4.53
CA TRP A 108 -4.93 -23.23 5.46
C TRP A 108 -5.37 -22.08 6.37
N GLY A 109 -6.00 -21.05 5.81
CA GLY A 109 -6.53 -19.92 6.58
C GLY A 109 -7.59 -20.37 7.59
N GLN A 110 -8.46 -21.31 7.20
CA GLN A 110 -9.47 -21.88 8.09
C GLN A 110 -8.85 -22.73 9.22
N GLU A 111 -7.78 -23.48 8.95
CA GLU A 111 -7.03 -24.20 9.98
C GLU A 111 -6.40 -23.23 10.98
N VAL A 112 -5.73 -22.18 10.51
CA VAL A 112 -5.16 -21.14 11.36
C VAL A 112 -6.24 -20.48 12.22
N ALA A 113 -7.38 -20.10 11.62
CA ALA A 113 -8.50 -19.50 12.32
C ALA A 113 -9.04 -20.38 13.46
N ARG A 114 -9.12 -21.70 13.26
CA ARG A 114 -9.56 -22.65 14.30
C ARG A 114 -8.58 -22.81 15.47
N CYS A 115 -7.31 -22.42 15.28
CA CYS A 115 -6.30 -22.47 16.34
C CYS A 115 -6.30 -21.21 17.22
N LEU A 116 -7.02 -20.15 16.80
CA LEU A 116 -7.11 -18.89 17.53
C LEU A 116 -8.20 -18.95 18.61
N PRO A 117 -8.11 -18.12 19.66
CA PRO A 117 -9.18 -17.98 20.65
C PRO A 117 -10.52 -17.58 19.99
N ASP A 118 -11.62 -18.03 20.59
CA ASP A 118 -12.97 -17.71 20.09
C ASP A 118 -13.17 -16.19 19.96
N GLY A 119 -13.68 -15.77 18.81
CA GLY A 119 -13.92 -14.35 18.49
C GLY A 119 -12.70 -13.57 18.00
N GLU A 120 -11.48 -14.13 18.04
CA GLU A 120 -10.26 -13.45 17.57
C GLU A 120 -9.93 -13.71 16.08
N ALA A 121 -10.59 -14.69 15.45
CA ALA A 121 -10.34 -15.08 14.06
C ALA A 121 -11.01 -14.13 13.03
N ARG A 122 -10.62 -12.84 13.03
CA ARG A 122 -11.08 -11.88 12.00
C ARG A 122 -10.09 -11.81 10.85
N VAL A 123 -10.59 -12.04 9.63
CA VAL A 123 -9.79 -11.87 8.41
C VAL A 123 -9.80 -10.39 8.00
N VAL A 124 -8.60 -9.80 7.95
CA VAL A 124 -8.37 -8.42 7.51
C VAL A 124 -7.26 -8.36 6.47
N GLY A 125 -7.26 -7.30 5.67
CA GLY A 125 -6.10 -6.92 4.88
C GLY A 125 -5.06 -6.21 5.74
N SER A 126 -3.79 -6.31 5.35
CA SER A 126 -2.70 -5.57 5.98
C SER A 126 -2.22 -4.50 4.99
N PRO A 127 -2.13 -3.22 5.41
CA PRO A 127 -1.64 -2.15 4.55
C PRO A 127 -0.10 -2.21 4.34
N GLY A 128 0.61 -2.90 5.23
CA GLY A 128 2.05 -3.02 5.20
C GLY A 128 2.56 -4.18 4.33
N PRO A 129 3.73 -4.03 3.70
CA PRO A 129 4.38 -5.16 3.04
C PRO A 129 4.81 -6.21 4.07
N SER A 130 4.74 -7.47 3.68
CA SER A 130 5.28 -8.61 4.44
C SER A 130 5.85 -9.64 3.49
N ASP A 131 6.71 -10.53 3.97
CA ASP A 131 7.32 -11.57 3.13
C ASP A 131 6.33 -12.65 2.70
N ALA A 132 5.11 -12.65 3.25
CA ALA A 132 3.99 -13.45 2.74
C ALA A 132 3.75 -13.29 1.24
N ARG A 133 4.08 -12.11 0.67
CA ARG A 133 3.98 -11.87 -0.78
C ARG A 133 4.86 -12.82 -1.61
N TYR A 134 6.05 -13.17 -1.11
CA TYR A 134 6.97 -14.06 -1.82
C TYR A 134 6.49 -15.50 -1.79
N TYR A 135 6.02 -15.98 -0.64
CA TYR A 135 5.46 -17.33 -0.52
C TYR A 135 4.20 -17.49 -1.38
N ARG A 136 3.32 -16.49 -1.40
CA ARG A 136 2.12 -16.48 -2.26
C ARG A 136 2.48 -16.47 -3.74
N ALA A 137 3.53 -15.74 -4.15
CA ALA A 137 4.01 -15.75 -5.53
C ALA A 137 4.52 -17.14 -5.97
N LEU A 138 4.98 -17.97 -5.03
CA LEU A 138 5.34 -19.37 -5.26
C LEU A 138 4.14 -20.33 -5.16
N GLY A 139 2.92 -19.82 -5.04
CA GLY A 139 1.71 -20.63 -4.89
C GLY A 139 1.51 -21.22 -3.50
N ILE A 140 2.28 -20.82 -2.49
CA ILE A 140 2.15 -21.30 -1.11
C ILE A 140 1.09 -20.47 -0.38
N PRO A 141 -0.05 -21.07 0.03
CA PRO A 141 -1.09 -20.35 0.76
C PRO A 141 -0.54 -19.83 2.09
N THR A 142 -0.47 -18.51 2.24
CA THR A 142 0.18 -17.88 3.39
C THR A 142 -0.73 -16.83 4.02
N VAL A 143 -0.89 -16.88 5.35
CA VAL A 143 -1.61 -15.88 6.15
C VAL A 143 -0.63 -15.18 7.10
N LEU A 144 -0.91 -13.92 7.41
CA LEU A 144 -0.24 -13.24 8.51
C LEU A 144 -1.10 -13.46 9.75
N CYS A 145 -0.48 -13.94 10.82
CA CYS A 145 -1.14 -14.20 12.09
C CYS A 145 -0.15 -13.92 13.20
N GLY A 146 -0.51 -13.06 14.14
CA GLY A 146 0.31 -12.75 15.29
C GLY A 146 -0.26 -11.62 16.13
N PRO A 147 0.21 -11.49 17.38
CA PRO A 147 -0.24 -10.44 18.27
C PRO A 147 0.47 -9.13 17.91
N GLY A 148 -0.19 -8.01 18.19
CA GLY A 148 0.33 -6.68 17.93
C GLY A 148 -0.77 -5.75 17.40
N ASP A 149 -0.62 -4.47 17.66
CA ASP A 149 -1.53 -3.45 17.15
C ASP A 149 -0.83 -2.65 16.05
N PRO A 150 -1.26 -2.79 14.78
CA PRO A 150 -0.72 -2.00 13.67
C PRO A 150 -0.78 -0.49 13.89
N ALA A 151 -1.68 0.02 14.76
CA ALA A 151 -1.79 1.45 15.05
C ALA A 151 -0.60 2.01 15.85
N VAL A 152 0.16 1.16 16.54
CA VAL A 152 1.36 1.56 17.31
C VAL A 152 2.65 0.96 16.77
N ALA A 153 2.58 0.12 15.74
CA ALA A 153 3.76 -0.47 15.10
C ALA A 153 4.67 0.60 14.49
N HIS A 154 5.98 0.45 14.67
CA HIS A 154 7.03 1.38 14.20
C HIS A 154 6.88 2.82 14.73
N ARG A 155 6.26 2.98 15.90
CA ARG A 155 6.09 4.27 16.58
C ARG A 155 6.66 4.21 17.99
N PRO A 156 7.07 5.34 18.58
CA PRO A 156 7.41 5.37 20.01
C PRO A 156 6.26 4.82 20.86
N GLY A 157 6.59 3.94 21.82
CA GLY A 157 5.58 3.28 22.66
C GLY A 157 4.90 2.06 22.02
N GLU A 158 5.49 1.49 20.97
CA GLU A 158 5.16 0.16 20.45
C GLU A 158 5.17 -0.86 21.61
N ARG A 159 4.08 -1.61 21.72
CA ARG A 159 3.85 -2.54 22.83
C ARG A 159 2.88 -3.64 22.41
N VAL A 160 2.93 -4.74 23.15
CA VAL A 160 2.02 -5.87 23.00
C VAL A 160 1.65 -6.40 24.37
N ALA A 161 0.40 -6.84 24.55
CA ALA A 161 -0.02 -7.43 25.82
C ALA A 161 0.66 -8.80 26.01
N VAL A 162 1.19 -9.05 27.21
CA VAL A 162 1.82 -10.34 27.55
C VAL A 162 0.82 -11.49 27.40
N THR A 163 -0.45 -11.26 27.74
CA THR A 163 -1.53 -12.24 27.52
C THR A 163 -1.72 -12.58 26.04
N ALA A 164 -1.62 -11.60 25.14
CA ALA A 164 -1.70 -11.83 23.70
C ALA A 164 -0.52 -12.66 23.18
N LEU A 165 0.68 -12.47 23.73
CA LEU A 165 1.84 -13.33 23.44
C LEU A 165 1.58 -14.78 23.85
N HIS A 166 1.02 -15.01 25.04
CA HIS A 166 0.65 -16.35 25.49
C HIS A 166 -0.42 -16.99 24.59
N SER A 167 -1.45 -16.23 24.19
CA SER A 167 -2.48 -16.72 23.26
C SER A 167 -1.88 -17.12 21.92
N ALA A 168 -1.02 -16.28 21.33
CA ALA A 168 -0.34 -16.58 20.08
C ALA A 168 0.55 -17.84 20.19
N ALA A 169 1.33 -17.96 21.27
CA ALA A 169 2.17 -19.14 21.49
C ALA A 169 1.36 -20.44 21.57
N ARG A 170 0.20 -20.42 22.25
CA ARG A 170 -0.72 -21.57 22.30
C ARG A 170 -1.31 -21.89 20.94
N ALA A 171 -1.73 -20.88 20.17
CA ALA A 171 -2.25 -21.05 18.83
C ALA A 171 -1.21 -21.68 17.90
N TYR A 172 0.03 -21.21 17.93
CA TYR A 172 1.13 -21.78 17.13
C TYR A 172 1.44 -23.21 17.53
N ALA A 173 1.52 -23.50 18.83
CA ALA A 173 1.73 -24.86 19.33
C ALA A 173 0.61 -25.82 18.90
N HIS A 174 -0.65 -25.36 18.94
CA HIS A 174 -1.79 -26.14 18.46
C HIS A 174 -1.68 -26.41 16.95
N LEU A 175 -1.42 -25.36 16.16
CA LEU A 175 -1.25 -25.44 14.71
C LEU A 175 -0.16 -26.43 14.32
N PHE A 176 1.02 -26.36 14.95
CA PHE A 176 2.12 -27.30 14.67
C PHE A 176 1.77 -28.74 15.05
N ARG A 177 1.01 -28.95 16.13
CA ARG A 177 0.56 -30.29 16.54
C ARG A 177 -0.48 -30.88 15.59
N THR A 178 -1.40 -30.06 15.07
CA THR A 178 -2.45 -30.51 14.15
C THR A 178 -2.02 -30.52 12.69
N TYR A 179 -0.89 -29.90 12.37
CA TYR A 179 -0.36 -29.88 11.01
C TYR A 179 0.01 -31.30 10.53
N GLY A 180 -0.64 -31.76 9.46
CA GLY A 180 -0.35 -33.05 8.83
C GLY A 180 -1.02 -34.27 9.47
N SER A 181 -1.57 -34.18 10.68
CA SER A 181 -2.31 -35.28 11.33
C SER A 181 -3.73 -35.48 10.78
N ARG A 182 -4.13 -34.70 9.77
CA ARG A 182 -5.43 -34.78 9.09
C ARG A 182 -5.29 -34.99 7.57
N ARG A 183 -4.16 -35.53 7.11
CA ARG A 183 -4.01 -36.01 5.73
C ARG A 183 -4.61 -37.39 5.57
#